data_AF-Q10GI9-F1
#
_entry.id   AF-Q10GI9-F1
#
_cell.length_a   1.000
_cell.length_b   1.000
_cell.length_c   1.000
_cell.angle_alpha   90.00
_cell.angle_beta   90.00
_cell.angle_gamma   90.00
#
_symmetry.space_group_name_H-M   'P 1'
#
loop_
_entity.id
_entity.type
_entity.pdbx_description
1 polymer ?
#
loop_
_entity_poly.entity_id
_entity_poly.type
_entity_poly.pdbx_seq_one_letter_code
_entity_poly.pdbx_strand_id
1 'polypeptide(L)'
;MGALSYVTVTILEISQGLPDSVGGVLSGPVSNVATRWGLSDLHCKGMVPIDEDETHEGIKTIRIQKACEFTTSSVLCVCIITWNMNGKMSVEDVTKLVSSNRKFDLLVFGLQEVPKCDVAQVLQETMAETHILLCQKTMQSLQMFLFGAKSSEKYIRELKVDKHAVGGCGDITVWLGDLNYRLQGISSIPARKLIEENRQSKLRGKDQLLQEAEKGEVFNGYCEGTLLFKPTYKYNIGSSNYDTSYKIRVPSWTDRILFKVDHTSGLDAVLNSYEALDCIRSSDHKPVRAHLCLKVHGDSA
;
A
#
# COMPACT_ATOMS: atom_id res chain seq x y z
N MET A 1 0.47 -28.40 -6.12
CA MET A 1 0.91 -27.44 -7.16
C MET A 1 -0.28 -27.14 -8.06
N GLY A 2 -0.91 -25.98 -7.89
CA GLY A 2 -2.08 -25.56 -8.68
C GLY A 2 -1.87 -24.13 -9.16
N ALA A 3 -1.74 -23.99 -10.48
CA ALA A 3 -1.75 -22.76 -11.28
C ALA A 3 -1.38 -21.44 -10.55
N LEU A 4 -0.10 -21.11 -10.62
CA LEU A 4 0.50 -19.83 -10.29
C LEU A 4 0.03 -18.79 -11.33
N SER A 5 -1.07 -18.08 -11.06
CA SER A 5 -1.33 -16.79 -11.70
C SER A 5 -0.91 -15.72 -10.71
N TYR A 6 0.40 -15.45 -10.65
CA TYR A 6 0.97 -14.40 -9.81
C TYR A 6 1.07 -13.10 -10.58
N VAL A 7 0.83 -12.01 -9.87
CA VAL A 7 1.26 -10.68 -10.25
C VAL A 7 2.07 -10.15 -9.08
N THR A 8 3.31 -9.72 -9.34
CA THR A 8 3.91 -8.77 -8.42
C THR A 8 4.75 -7.72 -9.11
N VAL A 9 4.66 -6.52 -8.58
CA VAL A 9 5.18 -5.28 -9.14
C VAL A 9 5.86 -4.53 -8.01
N THR A 10 7.11 -4.14 -8.25
CA THR A 10 8.02 -3.45 -7.31
C THR A 10 9.06 -2.70 -8.15
N ILE A 11 9.55 -1.48 -7.91
CA ILE A 11 9.81 -0.64 -6.73
C ILE A 11 9.80 0.82 -7.20
N LEU A 12 9.24 1.76 -6.43
CA LEU A 12 9.57 3.18 -6.55
C LEU A 12 10.76 3.49 -5.63
N GLU A 13 11.95 3.73 -6.19
CA GLU A 13 13.12 4.18 -5.42
C GLU A 13 13.20 5.71 -5.44
N ILE A 14 13.20 6.33 -4.27
CA ILE A 14 13.24 7.78 -4.07
C ILE A 14 14.66 8.20 -3.71
N SER A 15 15.50 8.53 -4.71
CA SER A 15 16.80 9.13 -4.39
C SER A 15 16.65 10.50 -3.72
N GLN A 16 17.40 10.65 -2.63
CA GLN A 16 17.85 11.88 -1.96
C GLN A 16 17.60 13.18 -2.75
N GLY A 17 16.83 14.09 -2.16
CA GLY A 17 16.65 15.46 -2.65
C GLY A 17 15.22 16.00 -2.56
N LEU A 18 14.62 16.01 -1.37
CA LEU A 18 13.43 16.84 -1.11
C LEU A 18 13.81 18.32 -1.33
N PRO A 19 12.97 19.16 -1.97
CA PRO A 19 13.30 20.56 -2.11
C PRO A 19 13.35 21.21 -0.73
N ASP A 20 14.45 21.92 -0.47
CA ASP A 20 14.48 22.90 0.61
C ASP A 20 13.31 23.86 0.41
N SER A 21 12.51 24.01 1.46
CA SER A 21 11.47 25.03 1.51
C SER A 21 12.11 26.37 1.14
N VAL A 22 11.55 27.05 0.14
CA VAL A 22 11.87 28.44 -0.18
C VAL A 22 11.45 29.29 1.02
N GLY A 23 12.36 29.46 1.97
CA GLY A 23 12.24 30.30 3.15
C GLY A 23 13.22 31.44 3.04
N GLY A 24 12.73 32.60 2.62
CA GLY A 24 13.49 33.83 2.56
C GLY A 24 14.12 34.16 3.92
N VAL A 25 15.39 34.55 3.87
CA VAL A 25 16.19 35.06 4.98
C VAL A 25 15.48 36.25 5.62
N LEU A 26 15.14 36.15 6.91
CA LEU A 26 15.14 37.28 7.83
C LEU A 26 15.63 36.82 9.21
N SER A 27 16.78 37.35 9.60
CA SER A 27 17.47 37.18 10.86
C SER A 27 16.76 37.88 12.03
N GLY A 28 16.70 37.22 13.19
CA GLY A 28 16.40 37.87 14.47
C GLY A 28 16.54 36.87 15.64
N PRO A 29 17.26 37.20 16.74
CA PRO A 29 17.49 36.25 17.83
C PRO A 29 16.60 36.56 19.04
N VAL A 30 15.84 35.60 19.59
CA VAL A 30 15.27 35.76 20.95
C VAL A 30 15.08 34.43 21.69
N SER A 31 15.97 34.21 22.66
CA SER A 31 15.89 33.59 24.00
C SER A 31 14.98 32.39 24.35
N ASN A 32 15.63 31.45 25.04
CA ASN A 32 15.11 30.50 26.04
C ASN A 32 14.06 31.08 27.00
N VAL A 33 13.01 30.29 27.27
CA VAL A 33 12.37 30.23 28.60
C VAL A 33 11.99 28.78 28.90
N ALA A 34 12.39 28.33 30.08
CA ALA A 34 12.18 26.99 30.61
C ALA A 34 10.78 26.81 31.26
N THR A 35 10.56 25.56 31.64
CA THR A 35 9.78 25.05 32.79
C THR A 35 8.27 24.72 32.63
N ARG A 36 8.04 23.39 32.67
CA ARG A 36 7.41 22.63 33.79
C ARG A 36 5.89 22.56 33.83
N TRP A 37 5.35 21.39 33.46
CA TRP A 37 4.33 20.69 34.24
C TRP A 37 4.63 19.19 34.20
N GLY A 38 4.77 18.58 35.39
CA GLY A 38 4.94 17.15 35.55
C GLY A 38 3.60 16.44 35.56
N LEU A 39 3.57 15.24 34.99
CA LEU A 39 2.59 14.21 35.31
C LEU A 39 3.34 12.89 35.41
N SER A 40 3.30 12.37 36.63
CA SER A 40 3.81 11.11 37.13
C SER A 40 3.11 9.91 36.48
N ASP A 41 3.93 8.90 36.19
CA ASP A 41 3.62 7.46 36.21
C ASP A 41 2.28 7.00 35.63
N LEU A 42 2.25 6.80 34.30
CA LEU A 42 1.69 5.57 33.75
C LEU A 42 2.83 4.83 33.04
N HIS A 43 3.17 3.66 33.56
CA HIS A 43 4.13 2.73 32.97
C HIS A 43 3.72 2.36 31.53
N CYS A 44 4.33 3.01 30.53
CA CYS A 44 4.32 2.56 29.14
C CYS A 44 5.29 1.38 28.98
N LYS A 45 4.90 0.19 29.47
CA LYS A 45 5.45 -1.06 28.94
C LYS A 45 4.73 -1.36 27.63
N GLY A 46 5.43 -1.19 26.51
CA GLY A 46 4.95 -1.60 25.19
C GLY A 46 5.08 -0.55 24.09
N MET A 47 6.09 0.33 24.15
CA MET A 47 6.61 0.95 22.93
C MET A 47 7.62 -0.03 22.35
N VAL A 48 7.25 -0.71 21.27
CA VAL A 48 8.24 -1.31 20.38
C VAL A 48 8.37 -0.30 19.25
N PRO A 49 9.48 0.45 19.17
CA PRO A 49 9.88 1.15 17.94
C PRO A 49 9.83 0.14 16.77
N ILE A 50 9.82 0.60 15.52
CA ILE A 50 10.22 -0.32 14.46
C ILE A 50 11.62 -0.79 14.86
N ASP A 51 11.75 -2.03 15.37
CA ASP A 51 13.01 -2.52 15.93
C ASP A 51 14.15 -2.19 14.98
N GLU A 52 15.29 -1.81 15.57
CA GLU A 52 16.62 -1.69 14.94
C GLU A 52 17.12 -3.05 14.37
N ASP A 53 16.23 -4.03 14.22
CA ASP A 53 16.56 -5.41 13.88
C ASP A 53 16.69 -5.56 12.36
N GLU A 54 17.95 -5.56 11.95
CA GLU A 54 18.43 -5.82 10.61
C GLU A 54 17.75 -7.06 10.03
N THR A 55 16.89 -6.90 9.01
CA THR A 55 16.35 -7.99 8.19
C THR A 55 15.57 -9.07 8.96
N HIS A 56 14.36 -8.74 9.43
CA HIS A 56 13.45 -9.76 9.95
C HIS A 56 13.08 -10.80 8.88
N GLU A 57 12.94 -12.06 9.29
CA GLU A 57 12.39 -13.11 8.44
C GLU A 57 10.91 -12.83 8.13
N GLY A 58 10.47 -13.20 6.93
CA GLY A 58 9.10 -13.04 6.48
C GLY A 58 8.61 -11.59 6.47
N ILE A 59 7.32 -11.44 6.77
CA ILE A 59 6.59 -10.18 6.73
C ILE A 59 6.36 -9.67 8.17
N LYS A 60 6.81 -8.45 8.48
CA LYS A 60 6.46 -7.75 9.72
C LYS A 60 5.09 -7.11 9.57
N THR A 61 4.10 -7.61 10.33
CA THR A 61 2.77 -6.99 10.38
C THR A 61 2.82 -5.72 11.22
N ILE A 62 2.55 -4.58 10.60
CA ILE A 62 2.61 -3.26 11.25
C ILE A 62 1.21 -2.68 11.50
N ARG A 63 1.13 -1.77 12.48
CA ARG A 63 -0.11 -1.05 12.82
C ARG A 63 -0.24 0.23 11.99
N ILE A 64 -1.48 0.65 11.79
CA ILE A 64 -1.80 1.91 11.12
C ILE A 64 -1.55 3.08 12.08
N GLN A 65 -0.75 4.04 11.64
CA GLN A 65 -0.50 5.30 12.36
C GLN A 65 -1.23 6.44 11.64
N LYS A 66 -2.44 6.78 12.12
CA LYS A 66 -3.35 7.72 11.44
C LYS A 66 -2.80 9.14 11.25
N ALA A 67 -1.74 9.49 11.96
CA ALA A 67 -1.00 10.71 11.78
C ALA A 67 0.46 10.34 11.50
N CYS A 68 1.06 10.99 10.52
CA CYS A 68 2.48 10.91 10.30
C CYS A 68 3.15 11.71 11.43
N GLU A 69 3.82 11.04 12.36
CA GLU A 69 4.44 11.67 13.54
C GLU A 69 5.69 12.49 13.18
N PHE A 70 6.03 12.55 11.89
CA PHE A 70 7.09 13.39 11.37
C PHE A 70 6.79 14.88 11.68
N THR A 71 7.66 15.49 12.49
CA THR A 71 7.56 16.89 12.92
C THR A 71 8.01 17.91 11.86
N THR A 72 8.48 17.43 10.71
CA THR A 72 9.13 18.23 9.65
C THR A 72 8.25 18.33 8.42
N SER A 73 8.35 19.43 7.66
CA SER A 73 7.59 19.64 6.41
C SER A 73 8.07 18.81 5.22
N SER A 74 9.22 18.15 5.32
CA SER A 74 9.83 17.35 4.25
C SER A 74 9.33 15.90 4.26
N VAL A 75 8.01 15.72 4.09
CA VAL A 75 7.36 14.40 4.05
C VAL A 75 6.75 14.18 2.67
N LEU A 76 7.08 13.06 2.03
CA LEU A 76 6.46 12.63 0.79
C LEU A 76 5.28 11.69 1.11
N CYS A 77 4.08 12.06 0.67
CA CYS A 77 2.86 11.27 0.82
C CYS A 77 2.59 10.46 -0.44
N VAL A 78 2.66 9.14 -0.34
CA VAL A 78 2.45 8.20 -1.45
C VAL A 78 1.15 7.42 -1.23
N CYS A 79 0.24 7.50 -2.19
CA CYS A 79 -0.95 6.64 -2.25
C CYS A 79 -0.68 5.48 -3.21
N ILE A 80 -0.79 4.25 -2.72
CA ILE A 80 -0.56 3.03 -3.49
C ILE A 80 -1.88 2.29 -3.58
N ILE A 81 -2.27 1.94 -4.80
CA ILE A 81 -3.54 1.28 -5.10
C ILE A 81 -3.24 0.04 -5.93
N THR A 82 -3.79 -1.10 -5.52
CA THR A 82 -3.82 -2.32 -6.34
C THR A 82 -5.26 -2.76 -6.62
N TRP A 83 -5.52 -3.21 -7.84
CA TRP A 83 -6.85 -3.69 -8.22
C TRP A 83 -6.84 -4.71 -9.37
N ASN A 84 -7.35 -5.91 -9.10
CA ASN A 84 -7.77 -6.83 -10.15
C ASN A 84 -9.13 -6.40 -10.72
N MET A 85 -9.12 -5.95 -11.98
CA MET A 85 -10.27 -5.35 -12.67
C MET A 85 -11.21 -6.37 -13.30
N ASN A 86 -10.80 -7.65 -13.39
CA ASN A 86 -11.57 -8.72 -14.04
C ASN A 86 -12.13 -8.31 -15.42
N GLY A 87 -11.29 -7.64 -16.21
CA GLY A 87 -11.61 -7.17 -17.56
C GLY A 87 -12.70 -6.11 -17.63
N LYS A 88 -13.02 -5.41 -16.53
CA LYS A 88 -14.10 -4.41 -16.46
C LYS A 88 -13.65 -3.13 -15.77
N MET A 89 -14.14 -2.01 -16.28
CA MET A 89 -13.92 -0.69 -15.70
C MET A 89 -15.09 0.23 -16.04
N SER A 90 -15.45 1.12 -15.11
CA SER A 90 -16.30 2.28 -15.38
C SER A 90 -15.59 3.56 -14.94
N VAL A 91 -15.93 4.70 -15.56
CA VAL A 91 -15.41 6.02 -15.16
C VAL A 91 -15.80 6.34 -13.71
N GLU A 92 -16.99 5.90 -13.27
CA GLU A 92 -17.45 6.06 -11.89
C GLU A 92 -16.54 5.33 -10.89
N ASP A 93 -16.11 4.09 -11.20
CA ASP A 93 -15.19 3.36 -10.34
C ASP A 93 -13.82 4.03 -10.28
N VAL A 94 -13.29 4.50 -11.42
CA VAL A 94 -12.02 5.25 -11.45
C VAL A 94 -12.12 6.54 -10.65
N THR A 95 -13.25 7.26 -10.76
CA THR A 95 -13.51 8.45 -9.96
C THR A 95 -13.49 8.12 -8.48
N LYS A 96 -14.18 7.05 -8.05
CA LYS A 96 -14.15 6.59 -6.64
C LYS A 96 -12.76 6.14 -6.19
N LEU A 97 -11.97 5.55 -7.08
CA LEU A 97 -10.63 5.05 -6.81
C LEU A 97 -9.69 6.19 -6.42
N VAL A 98 -9.78 7.32 -7.12
CA VAL A 98 -8.93 8.50 -6.92
C VAL A 98 -9.57 9.57 -6.03
N SER A 99 -10.86 9.45 -5.74
CA SER A 99 -11.57 10.34 -4.81
C SER A 99 -10.95 10.25 -3.41
N SER A 100 -10.30 11.34 -3.01
CA SER A 100 -9.66 11.48 -1.70
C SER A 100 -9.74 12.93 -1.25
N ASN A 101 -10.06 13.14 0.03
CA ASN A 101 -9.98 14.47 0.65
C ASN A 101 -8.52 14.88 0.94
N ARG A 102 -7.57 13.96 0.82
CA ARG A 102 -6.14 14.19 1.01
C ARG A 102 -5.45 14.33 -0.34
N LYS A 103 -4.59 15.35 -0.47
CA LYS A 103 -3.64 15.48 -1.57
C LYS A 103 -2.43 14.59 -1.29
N PHE A 104 -2.10 13.72 -2.22
CA PHE A 104 -0.87 12.94 -2.23
C PHE A 104 0.15 13.60 -3.14
N ASP A 105 1.44 13.33 -2.93
CA ASP A 105 2.50 13.80 -3.82
C ASP A 105 2.69 12.84 -4.99
N LEU A 106 2.52 11.53 -4.71
CA LEU A 106 2.59 10.46 -5.68
C LEU A 106 1.37 9.54 -5.54
N LEU A 107 0.84 9.10 -6.69
CA LEU A 107 -0.16 8.03 -6.77
C LEU A 107 0.38 6.90 -7.65
N VAL A 108 0.41 5.70 -7.06
CA VAL A 108 0.84 4.46 -7.71
C VAL A 108 -0.40 3.59 -7.93
N PHE A 109 -0.62 3.16 -9.17
CA PHE A 109 -1.68 2.21 -9.53
C PHE A 109 -1.05 0.94 -10.08
N GLY A 110 -1.26 -0.20 -9.43
CA GLY A 110 -0.93 -1.53 -9.95
C GLY A 110 -2.20 -2.29 -10.29
N LEU A 111 -2.47 -2.49 -11.57
CA LEU A 111 -3.73 -3.05 -12.05
C LEU A 111 -3.52 -4.42 -12.69
N GLN A 112 -4.44 -5.35 -12.42
CA GLN A 112 -4.46 -6.71 -12.96
C GLN A 112 -5.73 -6.97 -13.74
N GLU A 113 -5.66 -7.90 -14.70
CA GLU A 113 -6.78 -8.23 -15.59
C GLU A 113 -7.40 -6.99 -16.24
N VAL A 114 -6.56 -6.02 -16.61
CA VAL A 114 -7.02 -4.73 -17.13
C VAL A 114 -7.82 -4.94 -18.43
N PRO A 115 -8.99 -4.30 -18.59
CA PRO A 115 -9.76 -4.33 -19.83
C PRO A 115 -8.95 -3.80 -21.02
N LYS A 116 -9.39 -4.16 -22.23
CA LYS A 116 -8.84 -3.60 -23.48
C LYS A 116 -9.38 -2.18 -23.74
N CYS A 117 -9.13 -1.26 -22.82
CA CYS A 117 -9.41 0.17 -22.96
C CYS A 117 -8.24 1.00 -22.44
N ASP A 118 -8.23 2.29 -22.76
CA ASP A 118 -7.18 3.21 -22.33
C ASP A 118 -7.42 3.68 -20.89
N VAL A 119 -7.03 2.85 -19.93
CA VAL A 119 -7.15 3.16 -18.50
C VAL A 119 -6.26 4.35 -18.12
N ALA A 120 -5.12 4.52 -18.80
CA ALA A 120 -4.19 5.61 -18.55
C ALA A 120 -4.85 6.97 -18.83
N GLN A 121 -5.53 7.06 -19.98
CA GLN A 121 -6.28 8.25 -20.35
C GLN A 121 -7.37 8.59 -19.34
N VAL A 122 -8.19 7.60 -18.94
CA VAL A 122 -9.28 7.84 -17.98
C VAL A 122 -8.74 8.30 -16.61
N LEU A 123 -7.66 7.67 -16.13
CA LEU A 123 -6.97 8.10 -14.90
C LEU A 123 -6.43 9.53 -15.03
N GLN A 124 -5.76 9.84 -16.14
CA GLN A 124 -5.19 11.16 -16.39
C GLN A 124 -6.26 12.25 -16.46
N GLU A 125 -7.37 12.00 -17.15
CA GLU A 125 -8.51 12.93 -17.23
C GLU A 125 -9.12 13.18 -15.85
N THR A 126 -9.24 12.13 -15.02
CA THR A 126 -9.81 12.25 -13.67
C THR A 126 -8.90 13.02 -12.72
N MET A 127 -7.58 12.99 -12.93
CA MET A 127 -6.59 13.61 -12.03
C MET A 127 -5.92 14.87 -12.59
N ALA A 128 -6.33 15.34 -13.78
CA ALA A 128 -5.61 16.36 -14.57
C ALA A 128 -5.32 17.67 -13.82
N GLU A 129 -6.17 18.06 -12.88
CA GLU A 129 -5.99 19.28 -12.09
C GLU A 129 -4.87 19.17 -11.04
N THR A 130 -4.45 17.96 -10.70
CA THR A 130 -3.55 17.71 -9.55
C THR A 130 -2.31 16.92 -9.91
N HIS A 131 -2.39 15.98 -10.86
CA HIS A 131 -1.31 15.06 -11.17
C HIS A 131 -1.20 14.81 -12.68
N ILE A 132 0.03 14.60 -13.13
CA ILE A 132 0.33 14.12 -14.49
C ILE A 132 0.92 12.72 -14.43
N LEU A 133 0.74 11.95 -15.49
CA LEU A 133 1.37 10.64 -15.65
C LEU A 133 2.88 10.83 -15.81
N LEU A 134 3.65 10.31 -14.85
CA LEU A 134 5.11 10.35 -14.85
C LEU A 134 5.71 9.10 -15.48
N CYS A 135 5.11 7.94 -15.23
CA CYS A 135 5.59 6.67 -15.77
C CYS A 135 4.45 5.67 -15.96
N GLN A 136 4.56 4.87 -17.02
CA GLN A 136 3.68 3.75 -17.31
C GLN A 136 4.50 2.52 -17.69
N LYS A 137 4.06 1.35 -17.21
CA LYS A 137 4.58 0.04 -17.62
C LYS A 137 3.43 -0.93 -17.84
N THR A 138 3.54 -1.76 -18.87
CA THR A 138 2.49 -2.72 -19.25
C THR A 138 3.11 -4.07 -19.57
N MET A 139 2.51 -5.14 -19.07
CA MET A 139 2.80 -6.51 -19.48
C MET A 139 1.50 -7.31 -19.57
N GLN A 140 1.07 -7.63 -20.79
CA GLN A 140 -0.21 -8.29 -21.04
C GLN A 140 -1.37 -7.48 -20.42
N SER A 141 -2.17 -8.08 -19.54
CA SER A 141 -3.25 -7.41 -18.81
C SER A 141 -2.81 -6.76 -17.51
N LEU A 142 -1.49 -6.72 -17.23
CA LEU A 142 -0.92 -6.03 -16.07
C LEU A 142 -0.47 -4.65 -16.49
N GLN A 143 -0.88 -3.64 -15.74
CA GLN A 143 -0.51 -2.26 -16.00
C GLN A 143 -0.12 -1.57 -14.70
N MET A 144 0.91 -0.76 -14.76
CA MET A 144 1.33 0.09 -13.65
C MET A 144 1.42 1.53 -14.12
N PHE A 145 0.87 2.43 -13.31
CA PHE A 145 0.91 3.86 -13.54
C PHE A 145 1.42 4.59 -12.32
N LEU A 146 2.23 5.61 -12.57
CA LEU A 146 2.74 6.51 -11.55
C LEU A 146 2.37 7.94 -11.94
N PHE A 147 1.60 8.58 -11.07
CA PHE A 147 1.14 9.95 -11.21
C PHE A 147 1.76 10.82 -10.12
N GLY A 148 2.07 12.07 -10.46
CA GLY A 148 2.77 13.00 -9.57
C GLY A 148 2.74 14.42 -10.12
N ALA A 149 3.24 15.38 -9.35
CA ALA A 149 3.70 16.64 -9.93
C ALA A 149 4.93 16.38 -10.80
N LYS A 150 5.12 17.15 -11.89
CA LYS A 150 6.31 17.01 -12.77
C LYS A 150 7.64 17.09 -12.02
N SER A 151 7.70 17.90 -10.97
CA SER A 151 8.88 18.02 -10.09
C SER A 151 9.21 16.75 -9.31
N SER A 152 8.30 15.76 -9.28
CA SER A 152 8.46 14.49 -8.56
C SER A 152 9.16 13.43 -9.40
N GLU A 153 9.43 13.67 -10.69
CA GLU A 153 10.16 12.72 -11.55
C GLU A 153 11.54 12.35 -10.97
N LYS A 154 12.18 13.28 -10.27
CA LYS A 154 13.48 13.07 -9.60
C LYS A 154 13.46 12.01 -8.48
N TYR A 155 12.28 11.66 -7.97
CA TYR A 155 12.10 10.64 -6.92
C TYR A 155 11.81 9.25 -7.49
N ILE A 156 12.01 9.05 -8.79
CA ILE A 156 11.65 7.82 -9.47
C ILE A 156 12.92 7.28 -10.13
N ARG A 157 13.53 6.22 -9.58
CA ARG A 157 14.61 5.54 -10.31
C ARG A 157 14.10 4.45 -11.24
N GLU A 158 13.15 3.65 -10.78
CA GLU A 158 12.70 2.49 -11.53
C GLU A 158 11.20 2.27 -11.39
N LEU A 159 10.62 1.63 -12.41
CA LEU A 159 9.27 1.10 -12.41
C LEU A 159 9.30 -0.20 -13.21
N LYS A 160 8.97 -1.33 -12.59
CA LYS A 160 9.01 -2.66 -13.21
C LYS A 160 7.68 -3.37 -13.08
N VAL A 161 7.30 -4.11 -14.12
CA VAL A 161 6.13 -5.00 -14.11
C VAL A 161 6.61 -6.39 -14.52
N ASP A 162 6.47 -7.36 -13.61
CA ASP A 162 6.94 -8.73 -13.82
C ASP A 162 5.91 -9.76 -13.30
N LYS A 163 6.10 -11.03 -13.67
CA LYS A 163 5.30 -12.18 -13.22
C LYS A 163 5.89 -12.84 -11.97
N HIS A 164 7.17 -12.56 -11.68
CA HIS A 164 7.89 -13.15 -10.55
C HIS A 164 8.45 -12.08 -9.65
N ALA A 165 8.86 -12.55 -8.46
CA ALA A 165 9.48 -11.67 -7.52
C ALA A 165 10.89 -11.23 -7.97
N VAL A 166 11.00 -10.12 -8.69
CA VAL A 166 12.29 -9.49 -8.99
C VAL A 166 12.65 -8.60 -7.80
N GLY A 167 13.67 -9.00 -7.04
CA GLY A 167 14.26 -8.10 -6.04
C GLY A 167 14.65 -6.77 -6.69
N GLY A 168 14.86 -5.75 -5.87
CA GLY A 168 15.45 -4.53 -6.40
C GLY A 168 16.15 -3.71 -5.33
N CYS A 169 16.89 -2.74 -5.83
CA CYS A 169 17.80 -1.91 -5.07
C CYS A 169 17.15 -0.54 -4.97
N GLY A 170 16.74 -0.13 -3.77
CA GLY A 170 16.23 1.21 -3.57
C GLY A 170 15.79 1.51 -2.14
N ASP A 171 15.83 2.80 -1.80
CA ASP A 171 15.58 3.35 -0.47
C ASP A 171 14.24 2.86 0.13
N ILE A 172 13.21 2.72 -0.72
CA ILE A 172 11.98 1.99 -0.42
C ILE A 172 11.61 1.11 -1.60
N THR A 173 10.97 -0.02 -1.30
CA THR A 173 10.64 -1.11 -2.22
C THR A 173 9.21 -1.56 -1.95
N VAL A 174 8.26 -1.29 -2.86
CA VAL A 174 6.82 -1.57 -2.65
C VAL A 174 6.33 -2.71 -3.55
N TRP A 175 5.90 -3.84 -2.97
CA TRP A 175 5.26 -4.96 -3.67
C TRP A 175 3.76 -4.79 -3.63
N LEU A 176 3.09 -4.79 -4.78
CA LEU A 176 1.63 -4.75 -4.82
C LEU A 176 1.05 -5.65 -5.91
N GLY A 177 -0.16 -6.16 -5.68
CA GLY A 177 -0.88 -6.95 -6.68
C GLY A 177 -1.93 -7.89 -6.11
N ASP A 178 -2.60 -8.59 -7.02
CA ASP A 178 -3.27 -9.86 -6.74
C ASP A 178 -2.21 -10.96 -6.60
N LEU A 179 -1.78 -11.19 -5.35
CA LEU A 179 -0.82 -12.24 -4.99
C LEU A 179 -1.48 -13.62 -4.91
N ASN A 180 -2.82 -13.66 -4.98
CA ASN A 180 -3.61 -14.88 -5.10
C ASN A 180 -3.53 -15.87 -3.92
N TYR A 181 -2.92 -15.47 -2.81
CA TYR A 181 -2.91 -16.23 -1.56
C TYR A 181 -4.31 -16.38 -0.97
N ARG A 182 -4.61 -17.58 -0.47
CA ARG A 182 -5.97 -17.96 -0.07
C ARG A 182 -6.06 -18.30 1.42
N LEU A 183 -7.27 -18.27 1.96
CA LEU A 183 -7.52 -18.84 3.28
C LEU A 183 -7.42 -20.37 3.24
N GLN A 184 -6.69 -20.95 4.18
CA GLN A 184 -6.52 -22.39 4.33
C GLN A 184 -7.27 -22.96 5.55
N GLY A 185 -7.70 -24.20 5.45
CA GLY A 185 -8.34 -24.91 6.56
C GLY A 185 -9.67 -24.29 7.03
N ILE A 186 -10.41 -23.62 6.16
CA ILE A 186 -11.77 -23.15 6.39
C ILE A 186 -12.59 -23.17 5.09
N SER A 187 -13.84 -23.61 5.15
CA SER A 187 -14.76 -23.57 4.03
C SER A 187 -15.48 -22.21 3.92
N SER A 188 -16.10 -21.95 2.77
CA SER A 188 -16.63 -20.63 2.45
C SER A 188 -17.73 -20.15 3.41
N ILE A 189 -18.64 -21.04 3.82
CA ILE A 189 -19.78 -20.68 4.69
C ILE A 189 -19.30 -20.23 6.10
N PRO A 190 -18.48 -21.00 6.84
CA PRO A 190 -17.92 -20.53 8.10
C PRO A 190 -17.09 -19.24 7.99
N ALA A 191 -16.33 -19.08 6.90
CA ALA A 191 -15.56 -17.85 6.67
C ALA A 191 -16.49 -16.64 6.51
N ARG A 192 -17.55 -16.76 5.71
CA ARG A 192 -18.57 -15.71 5.53
C ARG A 192 -19.27 -15.36 6.83
N LYS A 193 -19.67 -16.36 7.63
CA LYS A 193 -20.27 -16.14 8.94
C LYS A 193 -19.38 -15.30 9.86
N LEU A 194 -18.07 -15.58 9.89
CA LEU A 194 -17.12 -14.78 10.65
C LEU A 194 -17.01 -13.34 10.13
N ILE A 195 -17.08 -13.13 8.81
CA ILE A 195 -17.03 -11.80 8.20
C ILE A 195 -18.32 -11.00 8.49
N GLU A 196 -19.48 -11.65 8.41
CA GLU A 196 -20.81 -11.08 8.72
C GLU A 196 -20.89 -10.65 10.20
N GLU A 197 -20.27 -11.42 11.10
CA GLU A 197 -20.16 -11.10 12.53
C GLU A 197 -19.09 -10.03 12.85
N ASN A 198 -18.43 -9.44 11.85
CA ASN A 198 -17.27 -8.54 12.02
C ASN A 198 -16.08 -9.18 12.79
N ARG A 199 -15.93 -10.49 12.67
CA ARG A 199 -14.88 -11.31 13.31
C ARG A 199 -13.85 -11.82 12.29
N GLN A 200 -13.70 -11.13 11.16
CA GLN A 200 -12.72 -11.46 10.13
C GLN A 200 -11.28 -11.50 10.64
N SER A 201 -10.96 -10.81 11.74
CA SER A 201 -9.65 -10.89 12.40
C SER A 201 -9.22 -12.31 12.76
N LYS A 202 -10.19 -13.21 13.03
CA LYS A 202 -9.92 -14.65 13.29
C LYS A 202 -9.48 -15.42 12.06
N LEU A 203 -9.70 -14.88 10.86
CA LEU A 203 -9.30 -15.51 9.60
C LEU A 203 -7.83 -15.25 9.26
N ARG A 204 -7.16 -14.25 9.88
CA ARG A 204 -5.77 -13.91 9.57
C ARG A 204 -4.79 -15.05 9.81
N GLY A 205 -4.98 -15.81 10.90
CA GLY A 205 -4.16 -17.01 11.17
C GLY A 205 -4.38 -18.16 10.17
N LYS A 206 -5.31 -18.00 9.23
CA LYS A 206 -5.58 -18.93 8.12
C LYS A 206 -5.11 -18.38 6.77
N ASP A 207 -4.53 -17.18 6.73
CA ASP A 207 -4.04 -16.55 5.51
C ASP A 207 -2.74 -17.20 5.06
N GLN A 208 -2.72 -17.77 3.86
CA GLN A 208 -1.56 -18.51 3.36
C GLN A 208 -0.30 -17.63 3.24
N LEU A 209 -0.43 -16.36 2.84
CA LEU A 209 0.73 -15.47 2.72
C LEU A 209 1.37 -15.25 4.09
N LEU A 210 0.56 -14.92 5.10
CA LEU A 210 1.07 -14.73 6.46
C LEU A 210 1.70 -16.01 7.02
N GLN A 211 1.13 -17.18 6.74
CA GLN A 211 1.67 -18.47 7.18
C GLN A 211 2.97 -18.86 6.47
N GLU A 212 3.13 -18.53 5.19
CA GLU A 212 4.39 -18.77 4.45
C GLU A 212 5.47 -17.78 4.87
N ALA A 213 5.09 -16.52 5.09
CA ALA A 213 5.99 -15.50 5.60
C ALA A 213 6.49 -15.80 7.02
N GLU A 214 5.62 -16.28 7.92
CA GLU A 214 6.02 -16.70 9.29
C GLU A 214 7.08 -17.82 9.29
N LYS A 215 7.19 -18.57 8.18
CA LYS A 215 8.22 -19.61 7.99
C LYS A 215 9.53 -19.08 7.39
N GLY A 216 9.62 -17.78 7.07
CA GLY A 216 10.79 -17.19 6.41
C GLY A 216 10.95 -17.54 4.93
N GLU A 217 9.93 -18.15 4.31
CA GLU A 217 10.01 -18.69 2.93
C GLU A 217 9.81 -17.60 1.87
N VAL A 218 9.08 -16.53 2.21
CA VAL A 218 8.68 -15.48 1.26
C VAL A 218 8.74 -14.10 1.90
N PHE A 219 9.06 -13.09 1.09
CA PHE A 219 8.98 -11.68 1.45
C PHE A 219 9.80 -11.28 2.70
N ASN A 220 11.02 -11.82 2.86
CA ASN A 220 11.92 -11.44 3.95
C ASN A 220 12.24 -9.93 3.99
N GLY A 221 12.09 -9.32 5.17
CA GLY A 221 12.30 -7.89 5.40
C GLY A 221 11.18 -6.98 4.90
N TYR A 222 10.04 -7.52 4.47
CA TYR A 222 8.89 -6.70 4.07
C TYR A 222 7.95 -6.41 5.23
N CYS A 223 7.41 -5.20 5.26
CA CYS A 223 6.32 -4.82 6.14
C CYS A 223 4.98 -4.88 5.39
N GLU A 224 3.93 -5.26 6.11
CA GLU A 224 2.55 -5.16 5.63
C GLU A 224 1.62 -4.64 6.73
N GLY A 225 0.65 -3.82 6.37
CA GLY A 225 -0.37 -3.37 7.31
C GLY A 225 -1.23 -4.51 7.83
N THR A 226 -1.65 -4.42 9.09
CA THR A 226 -2.63 -5.36 9.66
C THR A 226 -3.89 -5.39 8.78
N LEU A 227 -4.31 -6.58 8.35
CA LEU A 227 -5.56 -6.79 7.60
C LEU A 227 -6.78 -6.52 8.50
N LEU A 228 -7.25 -5.27 8.48
CA LEU A 228 -8.42 -4.80 9.24
C LEU A 228 -9.70 -4.75 8.40
N PHE A 229 -9.57 -4.84 7.07
CA PHE A 229 -10.66 -4.89 6.11
C PHE A 229 -11.08 -6.34 5.79
N LYS A 230 -12.26 -6.49 5.17
CA LYS A 230 -12.79 -7.80 4.77
C LYS A 230 -11.96 -8.40 3.63
N PRO A 231 -11.93 -9.74 3.48
CA PRO A 231 -11.32 -10.38 2.32
C PRO A 231 -11.79 -9.76 0.99
N THR A 232 -10.86 -9.51 0.08
CA THR A 232 -11.07 -8.71 -1.14
C THR A 232 -11.57 -9.53 -2.33
N TYR A 233 -11.52 -10.86 -2.22
CA TYR A 233 -11.99 -11.83 -3.20
C TYR A 233 -12.84 -12.90 -2.52
N LYS A 234 -13.81 -13.60 -3.14
CA LYS A 234 -14.41 -13.38 -4.46
C LYS A 234 -15.84 -12.85 -4.27
N TYR A 235 -16.16 -11.72 -4.88
CA TYR A 235 -17.48 -11.12 -4.82
C TYR A 235 -18.34 -11.49 -6.04
N ASN A 236 -19.66 -11.46 -5.87
CA ASN A 236 -20.57 -11.36 -7.00
C ASN A 236 -20.44 -9.97 -7.62
N ILE A 237 -20.10 -9.91 -8.90
CA ILE A 237 -19.96 -8.66 -9.67
C ILE A 237 -21.24 -7.80 -9.51
N GLY A 238 -21.06 -6.51 -9.29
CA GLY A 238 -22.14 -5.54 -9.04
C GLY A 238 -22.61 -5.45 -7.59
N SER A 239 -22.02 -6.24 -6.67
CA SER A 239 -22.47 -6.31 -5.28
C SER A 239 -21.32 -6.27 -4.25
N SER A 240 -21.68 -6.38 -2.98
CA SER A 240 -20.74 -6.65 -1.87
C SER A 240 -21.01 -8.01 -1.22
N ASN A 241 -21.72 -8.90 -1.93
CA ASN A 241 -21.98 -10.27 -1.50
C ASN A 241 -20.88 -11.18 -2.04
N TYR A 242 -20.38 -12.09 -1.21
CA TYR A 242 -19.41 -13.10 -1.64
C TYR A 242 -20.03 -14.14 -2.58
N ASP A 243 -19.19 -14.74 -3.41
CA ASP A 243 -19.50 -15.66 -4.50
C ASP A 243 -20.65 -16.64 -4.20
N THR A 244 -21.82 -16.45 -4.81
CA THR A 244 -22.95 -17.40 -4.69
C THR A 244 -23.04 -18.35 -5.89
N SER A 245 -22.01 -18.40 -6.73
CA SER A 245 -21.94 -19.38 -7.82
C SER A 245 -21.75 -20.80 -7.28
N TYR A 246 -21.90 -21.80 -8.15
CA TYR A 246 -21.69 -23.20 -7.82
C TYR A 246 -20.28 -23.52 -7.27
N LYS A 247 -19.28 -22.65 -7.51
CA LYS A 247 -17.91 -22.84 -7.00
C LYS A 247 -17.76 -22.43 -5.53
N ILE A 248 -18.65 -21.56 -5.03
CA ILE A 248 -18.69 -21.04 -3.66
C ILE A 248 -17.28 -20.77 -3.12
N ARG A 249 -16.51 -19.92 -3.82
CA ARG A 249 -15.11 -19.66 -3.45
C ARG A 249 -15.03 -19.14 -2.00
N VAL A 250 -13.98 -19.57 -1.30
CA VAL A 250 -13.70 -19.09 0.05
C VAL A 250 -13.22 -17.64 -0.05
N PRO A 251 -13.82 -16.69 0.70
CA PRO A 251 -13.32 -15.33 0.75
C PRO A 251 -11.83 -15.29 1.13
N SER A 252 -10.99 -14.53 0.44
CA SER A 252 -9.53 -14.46 0.67
C SER A 252 -8.98 -13.05 0.45
N TRP A 253 -7.89 -12.70 1.15
CA TRP A 253 -7.12 -11.47 0.92
C TRP A 253 -6.08 -11.74 -0.17
N THR A 254 -6.55 -11.75 -1.41
CA THR A 254 -5.72 -11.97 -2.59
C THR A 254 -4.91 -10.74 -2.98
N ASP A 255 -5.46 -9.55 -2.72
CA ASP A 255 -4.90 -8.27 -3.12
C ASP A 255 -4.10 -7.64 -1.97
N ARG A 256 -2.79 -7.43 -2.16
CA ARG A 256 -1.84 -7.07 -1.09
C ARG A 256 -0.93 -5.90 -1.47
N ILE A 257 -0.47 -5.18 -0.46
CA ILE A 257 0.53 -4.11 -0.61
C ILE A 257 1.53 -4.27 0.54
N LEU A 258 2.76 -4.62 0.20
CA LEU A 258 3.88 -4.79 1.11
C LEU A 258 4.96 -3.77 0.76
N PHE A 259 5.78 -3.38 1.72
CA PHE A 259 6.90 -2.49 1.46
C PHE A 259 8.11 -2.82 2.32
N LYS A 260 9.30 -2.60 1.79
CA LYS A 260 10.58 -2.75 2.49
C LYS A 260 11.33 -1.45 2.37
N VAL A 261 11.93 -1.00 3.46
CA VAL A 261 12.77 0.20 3.49
C VAL A 261 14.21 -0.27 3.63
N ASP A 262 15.11 0.34 2.86
CA ASP A 262 16.54 0.15 3.07
C ASP A 262 16.96 1.02 4.26
N HIS A 263 17.33 0.40 5.37
CA HIS A 263 17.73 1.12 6.58
C HIS A 263 18.98 1.98 6.39
N THR A 264 19.81 1.68 5.38
CA THR A 264 21.01 2.47 5.06
C THR A 264 20.70 3.75 4.28
N SER A 265 19.48 3.89 3.76
CA SER A 265 19.06 5.06 2.96
C SER A 265 18.80 6.32 3.77
N GLY A 266 18.68 6.19 5.10
CA GLY A 266 18.18 7.28 5.95
C GLY A 266 16.70 7.60 5.72
N LEU A 267 15.93 6.69 5.11
CA LEU A 267 14.50 6.84 4.89
C LEU A 267 13.70 6.20 6.02
N ASP A 268 12.72 6.93 6.55
CA ASP A 268 11.65 6.40 7.39
C ASP A 268 10.36 6.26 6.59
N ALA A 269 9.59 5.21 6.86
CA ALA A 269 8.26 5.01 6.30
C ALA A 269 7.20 4.77 7.39
N VAL A 270 6.09 5.50 7.30
CA VAL A 270 4.93 5.36 8.19
C VAL A 270 3.70 4.97 7.37
N LEU A 271 3.07 3.86 7.74
CA LEU A 271 1.81 3.41 7.14
C LEU A 271 0.61 4.11 7.80
N ASN A 272 0.01 5.06 7.09
CA ASN A 272 -1.06 5.89 7.60
C ASN A 272 -2.46 5.33 7.34
N SER A 273 -2.65 4.53 6.29
CA SER A 273 -3.87 3.74 6.10
C SER A 273 -3.60 2.51 5.25
N TYR A 274 -4.43 1.47 5.46
CA TYR A 274 -4.44 0.25 4.64
C TYR A 274 -5.86 -0.32 4.63
N GLU A 275 -6.53 -0.23 3.49
CA GLU A 275 -7.98 -0.44 3.39
C GLU A 275 -8.40 -1.04 2.04
N ALA A 276 -9.54 -1.71 2.02
CA ALA A 276 -10.22 -2.10 0.80
C ALA A 276 -11.32 -1.08 0.46
N LEU A 277 -11.51 -0.81 -0.84
CA LEU A 277 -12.54 0.10 -1.34
C LEU A 277 -13.84 -0.66 -1.66
N ASP A 278 -14.62 -0.96 -0.63
CA ASP A 278 -15.90 -1.71 -0.74
C ASP A 278 -16.95 -1.03 -1.65
N CYS A 279 -16.83 0.28 -1.87
CA CYS A 279 -17.73 1.07 -2.72
C CYS A 279 -17.58 0.78 -4.22
N ILE A 280 -16.46 0.16 -4.64
CA ILE A 280 -16.21 -0.27 -6.02
C ILE A 280 -16.71 -1.71 -6.19
N ARG A 281 -17.50 -1.95 -7.25
CA ARG A 281 -18.27 -3.20 -7.40
C ARG A 281 -18.24 -3.81 -8.80
N SER A 282 -17.52 -3.21 -9.75
CA SER A 282 -17.45 -3.69 -11.14
C SER A 282 -16.63 -4.96 -11.33
N SER A 283 -15.72 -5.25 -10.39
CA SER A 283 -14.94 -6.48 -10.32
C SER A 283 -15.45 -7.41 -9.21
N ASP A 284 -15.09 -8.68 -9.30
CA ASP A 284 -15.19 -9.65 -8.21
C ASP A 284 -14.07 -9.51 -7.16
N HIS A 285 -13.15 -8.56 -7.38
CA HIS A 285 -12.18 -8.08 -6.41
C HIS A 285 -12.52 -6.65 -5.93
N LYS A 286 -12.16 -6.35 -4.68
CA LYS A 286 -12.14 -4.98 -4.15
C LYS A 286 -10.74 -4.39 -4.30
N PRO A 287 -10.59 -3.15 -4.81
CA PRO A 287 -9.31 -2.46 -4.79
C PRO A 287 -8.78 -2.34 -3.36
N VAL A 288 -7.46 -2.42 -3.19
CA VAL A 288 -6.78 -2.18 -1.93
C VAL A 288 -5.93 -0.93 -2.06
N ARG A 289 -5.98 -0.07 -1.03
CA ARG A 289 -5.27 1.20 -0.95
C ARG A 289 -4.40 1.25 0.30
N ALA A 290 -3.14 1.66 0.13
CA ALA A 290 -2.22 1.99 1.21
C ALA A 290 -1.77 3.45 1.08
N HIS A 291 -1.62 4.12 2.21
CA HIS A 291 -1.02 5.46 2.28
C HIS A 291 0.27 5.37 3.09
N LEU A 292 1.39 5.65 2.44
CA LEU A 292 2.71 5.76 3.07
C LEU A 292 3.13 7.22 3.17
N CYS A 293 3.55 7.64 4.35
CA CYS A 293 4.33 8.86 4.55
C CYS A 293 5.81 8.48 4.61
N LEU A 294 6.63 9.14 3.81
CA LEU A 294 8.06 8.88 3.71
C LEU A 294 8.84 10.12 4.13
N LYS A 295 9.85 9.96 4.97
CA LYS A 295 10.73 11.03 5.42
C LYS A 295 12.17 10.61 5.19
N VAL A 296 12.93 11.45 4.49
CA VAL A 296 14.39 11.30 4.39
C VAL A 296 15.01 12.09 5.53
N HIS A 297 15.89 11.47 6.30
CA HIS A 297 16.77 12.17 7.23
C HIS A 297 17.81 12.91 6.39
N GLY A 298 17.84 14.24 6.48
CA GLY A 298 18.95 15.00 5.91
C GLY A 298 20.23 14.62 6.62
N ASP A 299 21.33 14.45 5.87
CA ASP A 299 22.65 14.27 6.46
C ASP A 299 22.87 15.38 7.49
N SER A 300 23.12 14.99 8.75
CA SER A 300 23.61 15.94 9.74
C SER A 300 25.00 16.34 9.27
N ALA A 301 25.11 17.56 8.72
CA ALA A 301 26.35 18.18 8.30
C ALA A 301 27.40 18.23 9.42
#